data_AF-A0A0X7B8A7-F1
#
_entry.id   AF-A0A0X7B8A7-F1
#
_cell.length_a   1.000
_cell.length_b   1.000
_cell.length_c   1.000
_cell.angle_alpha   90.00
_cell.angle_beta   90.00
_cell.angle_gamma   90.00
#
_symmetry.space_group_name_H-M   'P 1'
#
loop_
_entity.id
_entity.type
_entity.pdbx_description
1 polymer ?
#
loop_
_entity_poly.entity_id
_entity_poly.type
_entity_poly.pdbx_seq_one_letter_code
_entity_poly.pdbx_strand_id
1 'polypeptide(L)'
;MKSLSQIISIIFLSLSSTITFAQKQKDYSTKIDSLVNTTSPRIFNGVIFATKNGKEIYSKVYGYSNFDSKVPLQLNSTFKIMSNSKQITAVLLLKQVEKGTVNLQAPIKKYLPY
;
A
#
# COMPACT_ATOMS: atom_id res chain seq x y z
N MET A 1 -41.93 -28.90 31.85
CA MET A 1 -42.49 -27.71 31.15
C MET A 1 -41.53 -26.55 31.38
N LYS A 2 -40.85 -26.04 30.35
CA LYS A 2 -39.93 -24.90 30.53
C LYS A 2 -40.77 -23.66 30.87
N SER A 3 -40.38 -22.89 31.88
CA SER A 3 -41.14 -21.70 32.29
C SER A 3 -41.06 -20.63 31.21
N LEU A 4 -42.10 -19.82 31.05
CA LEU A 4 -42.20 -18.78 30.01
C LEU A 4 -40.98 -17.83 30.00
N SER A 5 -40.40 -17.58 31.19
CA SER A 5 -39.17 -16.79 31.38
C SER A 5 -37.93 -17.43 30.73
N GLN A 6 -37.81 -18.77 30.75
CA GLN A 6 -36.71 -19.48 30.10
C GLN A 6 -36.81 -19.40 28.57
N ILE A 7 -38.03 -19.38 28.02
CA ILE A 7 -38.26 -19.26 26.58
C ILE A 7 -37.87 -17.85 26.10
N ILE A 8 -38.28 -16.81 26.85
CA ILE A 8 -37.95 -15.41 26.53
C ILE A 8 -36.43 -15.18 26.60
N SER A 9 -35.76 -15.76 27.61
CA SER A 9 -34.31 -15.65 27.76
C SER A 9 -33.55 -16.31 26.60
N ILE A 10 -34.02 -17.46 26.09
CA ILE A 10 -33.42 -18.15 24.94
C ILE A 10 -33.62 -17.35 23.64
N ILE A 11 -34.78 -16.73 23.45
CA ILE A 11 -35.07 -15.88 22.29
C ILE A 11 -34.20 -14.60 22.31
N PHE A 12 -33.99 -14.01 23.48
CA PHE A 12 -33.14 -12.82 23.61
C PHE A 12 -31.65 -13.16 23.35
N LEU A 13 -31.20 -14.36 23.75
CA LEU A 13 -29.85 -14.84 23.52
C LEU A 13 -29.59 -15.26 22.05
N SER A 14 -30.62 -15.68 21.32
CA SER A 14 -30.50 -15.99 19.88
C SER A 14 -30.60 -14.76 18.98
N LEU A 15 -31.24 -13.68 19.44
CA LEU A 15 -31.27 -12.40 18.71
C LEU A 15 -29.93 -11.65 18.79
N SER A 16 -29.22 -11.73 19.91
CA SER A 16 -27.96 -11.00 20.12
C SER A 16 -26.76 -11.55 19.33
N SER A 17 -26.80 -12.81 18.89
CA SER A 17 -25.75 -13.42 18.06
C SER A 17 -25.81 -13.01 16.58
N THR A 18 -26.87 -12.35 16.14
CA THR A 18 -27.04 -11.92 14.74
C THR A 18 -26.52 -10.51 14.45
N ILE A 19 -26.05 -9.77 15.46
CA ILE A 19 -25.65 -8.35 15.32
C ILE A 19 -24.13 -8.20 15.03
N THR A 20 -23.35 -9.29 15.00
CA THR A 20 -21.87 -9.18 15.04
C THR A 20 -21.14 -9.11 13.69
N PHE A 21 -21.78 -8.80 12.55
CA PHE A 21 -21.10 -8.78 11.23
C PHE A 21 -21.27 -7.51 10.38
N ALA A 22 -21.45 -6.34 11.00
CA ALA A 22 -21.72 -5.09 10.24
C ALA A 22 -20.52 -4.13 10.05
N GLN A 23 -19.33 -4.41 10.59
CA GLN A 23 -18.16 -3.57 10.28
C GLN A 23 -17.65 -3.92 8.88
N LYS A 24 -18.19 -3.25 7.86
CA LYS A 24 -17.70 -3.30 6.48
C LYS A 24 -16.22 -2.90 6.48
N GLN A 25 -15.33 -3.89 6.42
CA GLN A 25 -13.91 -3.67 6.24
C GLN A 25 -13.72 -2.80 4.99
N LYS A 26 -12.90 -1.75 5.10
CA LYS A 26 -12.61 -0.88 3.95
C LYS A 26 -11.98 -1.73 2.86
N ASP A 27 -12.76 -2.02 1.84
CA ASP A 27 -12.36 -2.86 0.71
C ASP A 27 -11.52 -2.04 -0.28
N TYR A 28 -10.24 -1.87 0.06
CA TYR A 28 -9.27 -1.24 -0.82
C TYR A 28 -8.98 -2.13 -2.04
N SER A 29 -9.01 -3.46 -1.88
CA SER A 29 -8.72 -4.38 -2.98
C SER A 29 -9.67 -4.20 -4.14
N THR A 30 -10.97 -4.28 -3.92
CA THR A 30 -11.96 -4.15 -5.00
C THR A 30 -11.85 -2.80 -5.72
N LYS A 31 -11.58 -1.72 -4.97
CA LYS A 31 -11.41 -0.38 -5.57
C LYS A 31 -10.14 -0.28 -6.41
N ILE A 32 -9.02 -0.78 -5.91
CA ILE A 32 -7.74 -0.76 -6.65
C ILE A 32 -7.86 -1.67 -7.88
N ASP A 33 -8.42 -2.88 -7.73
CA ASP A 33 -8.63 -3.83 -8.82
C ASP A 33 -9.51 -3.21 -9.92
N SER A 34 -10.56 -2.48 -9.56
CA SER A 34 -11.41 -1.75 -10.53
C SER A 34 -10.61 -0.73 -11.35
N LEU A 35 -9.71 0.02 -10.72
CA LEU A 35 -8.83 0.96 -11.42
C LEU A 35 -7.82 0.25 -12.32
N VAL A 36 -7.19 -0.81 -11.83
CA VAL A 36 -6.19 -1.59 -12.59
C VAL A 36 -6.81 -2.26 -13.82
N ASN A 37 -8.06 -2.72 -13.71
CA ASN A 37 -8.79 -3.33 -14.82
C ASN A 37 -9.26 -2.31 -15.87
N THR A 38 -9.09 -1.01 -15.64
CA THR A 38 -9.38 0.00 -16.66
C THR A 38 -8.30 -0.04 -17.74
N THR A 39 -8.67 -0.43 -18.96
CA THR A 39 -7.73 -0.64 -20.07
C THR A 39 -7.51 0.59 -20.96
N SER A 40 -8.31 1.65 -20.79
CA SER A 40 -8.21 2.91 -21.53
C SER A 40 -7.63 4.02 -20.64
N PRO A 41 -6.61 4.76 -21.08
CA PRO A 41 -5.95 4.67 -22.39
C PRO A 41 -4.88 3.58 -22.49
N ARG A 42 -4.54 2.88 -21.39
CA ARG A 42 -3.49 1.87 -21.35
C ARG A 42 -3.80 0.76 -20.35
N ILE A 43 -3.36 -0.45 -20.67
CA ILE A 43 -3.36 -1.59 -19.75
C ILE A 43 -2.24 -1.41 -18.72
N PHE A 44 -2.55 -1.63 -17.46
CA PHE A 44 -1.56 -1.58 -16.38
C PHE A 44 -0.59 -2.78 -16.46
N ASN A 45 0.70 -2.52 -16.27
CA ASN A 45 1.76 -3.52 -16.18
C ASN A 45 2.71 -3.11 -15.06
N GLY A 46 2.76 -3.87 -13.97
CA GLY A 46 3.53 -3.49 -12.80
C GLY A 46 3.12 -4.21 -11.51
N VAL A 47 3.67 -3.72 -10.41
CA VAL A 47 3.40 -4.20 -9.05
C VAL A 47 2.76 -3.07 -8.26
N ILE A 48 1.72 -3.40 -7.49
CA ILE A 48 1.09 -2.46 -6.55
C ILE A 48 1.15 -3.07 -5.16
N PHE A 49 1.78 -2.33 -4.26
CA PHE A 49 1.91 -2.69 -2.85
C PHE A 49 1.44 -1.51 -2.00
N ALA A 50 0.53 -1.78 -1.05
CA ALA A 50 0.00 -0.76 -0.15
C ALA A 50 -0.09 -1.27 1.28
N THR A 51 0.33 -0.42 2.21
CA THR A 51 0.25 -0.67 3.65
C THR A 51 -0.52 0.43 4.35
N LYS A 52 -1.14 0.08 5.48
CA LYS A 52 -1.80 1.02 6.37
C LYS A 52 -1.49 0.63 7.80
N ASN A 53 -0.95 1.58 8.57
CA ASN A 53 -0.52 1.36 9.94
C ASN A 53 0.43 0.16 10.06
N GLY A 54 1.37 0.03 9.12
CA GLY A 54 2.34 -1.08 9.07
C GLY A 54 1.77 -2.43 8.62
N LYS A 55 0.46 -2.56 8.39
CA LYS A 55 -0.16 -3.79 7.89
C LYS A 55 -0.37 -3.70 6.38
N GLU A 56 -0.05 -4.77 5.67
CA GLU A 56 -0.39 -4.90 4.25
C GLU A 56 -1.91 -4.86 4.07
N ILE A 57 -2.38 -4.04 3.13
CA ILE A 57 -3.79 -3.95 2.75
C ILE A 57 -4.02 -4.30 1.28
N TYR A 58 -2.95 -4.39 0.49
CA TYR A 58 -2.99 -4.77 -0.92
C TYR A 58 -1.58 -5.14 -1.41
N SER A 59 -1.46 -6.24 -2.15
CA SER A 59 -0.20 -6.69 -2.76
C SER A 59 -0.53 -7.56 -3.97
N LYS A 60 -0.37 -7.00 -5.18
CA LYS A 60 -0.67 -7.70 -6.43
C LYS A 60 0.29 -7.32 -7.55
N VAL A 61 0.43 -8.25 -8.48
CA VAL A 61 1.33 -8.17 -9.63
C VAL A 61 0.53 -8.35 -10.91
N TYR A 62 0.84 -7.54 -11.92
CA TYR A 62 0.13 -7.50 -13.19
C TYR A 62 1.11 -7.48 -14.36
N GLY A 63 0.91 -8.40 -15.31
CA GLY A 63 1.63 -8.43 -16.58
C GLY A 63 3.04 -9.01 -16.49
N TYR A 64 3.94 -8.50 -17.31
CA TYR A 64 5.20 -9.14 -17.68
C TYR A 64 6.40 -8.21 -17.53
N SER A 65 7.55 -8.78 -17.15
CA SER A 65 8.84 -8.10 -17.14
C SER A 65 9.45 -8.04 -18.54
N ASN A 66 9.11 -9.02 -19.38
CA ASN A 66 9.42 -9.06 -20.79
C ASN A 66 8.16 -9.48 -21.56
N PHE A 67 7.68 -8.61 -22.46
CA PHE A 67 6.43 -8.83 -23.19
C PHE A 67 6.55 -9.91 -24.27
N ASP A 68 7.70 -10.00 -24.95
CA ASP A 68 7.90 -10.94 -26.06
C ASP A 68 7.94 -12.39 -25.58
N SER A 69 8.74 -12.63 -24.54
CA SER A 69 8.90 -13.95 -23.90
C SER A 69 7.85 -14.24 -22.83
N LYS A 70 6.94 -13.29 -22.57
CA LYS A 70 5.88 -13.38 -21.54
C LYS A 70 6.40 -13.80 -20.16
N VAL A 71 7.57 -13.32 -19.77
CA VAL A 71 8.11 -13.59 -18.43
C VAL A 71 7.29 -12.79 -17.41
N PRO A 72 6.57 -13.45 -16.48
CA PRO A 72 5.70 -12.74 -15.55
C PRO A 72 6.50 -11.83 -14.62
N LEU A 73 5.89 -10.72 -14.21
CA LEU A 73 6.41 -9.96 -13.09
C LEU A 73 6.27 -10.77 -11.79
N GLN A 74 7.12 -10.44 -10.82
CA GLN A 74 7.07 -10.93 -9.45
C GLN A 74 7.01 -9.74 -8.49
N LEU A 75 6.55 -9.95 -7.25
CA LEU A 75 6.42 -8.89 -6.25
C LEU A 75 7.75 -8.16 -5.98
N ASN A 76 8.86 -8.88 -6.06
CA ASN A 76 10.24 -8.39 -5.87
C ASN A 76 10.96 -8.05 -7.19
N SER A 77 10.25 -7.93 -8.32
CA SER A 77 10.87 -7.51 -9.59
C SER A 77 11.49 -6.13 -9.46
N THR A 78 12.67 -5.95 -10.04
CA THR A 78 13.39 -4.67 -10.00
C THR A 78 12.89 -3.71 -11.08
N PHE A 79 12.63 -2.46 -10.71
CA PHE A 79 12.19 -1.42 -11.64
C PHE A 79 13.18 -0.26 -11.67
N LYS A 80 13.32 0.38 -12.84
CA LYS A 80 13.93 1.71 -12.93
C LYS A 80 12.94 2.72 -12.34
N ILE A 81 13.19 3.15 -11.09
CA ILE A 81 12.26 4.01 -10.34
C ILE A 81 12.33 5.51 -10.71
N MET A 82 13.24 5.87 -11.62
CA MET A 82 13.38 7.22 -12.19
C MET A 82 13.45 8.31 -11.09
N SER A 83 12.63 9.36 -11.19
CA SER A 83 12.64 10.50 -10.28
C SER A 83 12.37 10.17 -8.81
N ASN A 84 11.83 8.99 -8.49
CA ASN A 84 11.72 8.54 -7.10
C ASN A 84 13.09 8.44 -6.41
N SER A 85 14.18 8.23 -7.16
CA SER A 85 15.55 8.23 -6.64
C SER A 85 15.91 9.53 -5.90
N LYS A 86 15.30 10.67 -6.25
CA LYS A 86 15.55 11.97 -5.62
C LYS A 86 15.21 11.97 -4.13
N GLN A 87 14.18 11.22 -3.71
CA GLN A 87 13.80 11.13 -2.30
C GLN A 87 14.93 10.47 -1.48
N ILE A 88 15.55 9.43 -2.03
CA ILE A 88 16.70 8.76 -1.40
C ILE A 88 17.88 9.71 -1.31
N THR A 89 18.23 10.41 -2.40
CA THR A 89 19.30 11.41 -2.40
C THR A 89 19.05 12.53 -1.39
N ALA A 90 17.82 13.02 -1.28
CA ALA A 90 17.44 14.05 -0.31
C ALA A 90 17.65 13.58 1.13
N VAL A 91 17.24 12.36 1.47
CA VAL A 91 17.48 11.78 2.80
C VAL A 91 18.98 11.66 3.07
N LEU A 92 19.77 11.17 2.11
CA LEU A 92 21.23 11.08 2.28
C LEU A 92 21.87 12.45 2.53
N LEU A 93 21.42 13.49 1.83
CA LEU A 93 21.86 14.87 2.04
C LEU A 93 21.48 15.37 3.44
N LEU A 94 20.23 15.20 3.85
CA LEU A 94 19.74 15.65 5.17
C LEU A 94 20.46 14.92 6.31
N LYS A 95 20.86 13.66 6.14
CA LYS A 95 21.72 12.95 7.11
C LYS A 95 23.10 13.59 7.25
N GLN A 96 23.62 14.24 6.20
CA GLN A 96 24.88 15.01 6.30
C GLN A 96 24.66 16.37 6.96
N VAL A 97 23.48 16.96 6.79
CA VAL A 97 23.08 18.17 7.52
C VAL A 97 22.98 17.91 9.01
N GLU A 98 22.34 16.82 9.41
CA GLU A 98 22.25 16.38 10.81
C GLU A 98 23.63 16.15 11.44
N LYS A 99 24.58 15.61 10.67
CA LYS A 99 25.98 15.45 11.09
C LYS A 99 26.79 16.75 11.13
N GLY A 100 26.22 17.87 10.68
CA GLY A 100 26.90 19.16 10.58
C GLY A 100 27.92 19.27 9.43
N THR A 101 28.03 18.27 8.55
CA THR A 101 28.98 18.27 7.42
C THR A 101 28.46 19.07 6.22
N VAL A 102 27.13 19.18 6.09
CA VAL A 102 26.45 20.00 5.07
C VAL A 102 25.62 21.10 5.72
N ASN A 103 25.70 22.32 5.21
CA ASN A 103 24.85 23.45 5.57
C ASN A 103 23.97 23.79 4.37
N LEU A 104 22.65 23.66 4.52
CA LEU A 104 21.68 23.89 3.44
C LEU A 104 21.61 25.34 2.98
N GLN A 105 22.05 26.28 3.82
CA GLN A 105 22.05 27.71 3.55
C GLN A 105 23.38 28.19 2.98
N ALA A 106 24.41 27.33 2.96
CA ALA A 106 25.67 27.67 2.33
C ALA A 106 25.53 27.66 0.80
N PRO A 107 26.20 28.57 0.08
CA PRO A 107 26.23 28.54 -1.37
C PRO A 107 26.86 27.23 -1.86
N ILE A 108 26.40 26.70 -2.99
CA ILE A 108 26.91 25.43 -3.53
C ILE A 108 28.43 25.47 -3.77
N LYS A 109 28.98 26.66 -4.06
CA LYS A 109 30.42 26.89 -4.26
C LYS A 109 31.28 26.51 -3.05
N LYS A 110 30.70 26.45 -1.84
CA LYS A 110 31.37 25.91 -0.65
C LYS A 110 31.77 24.45 -0.82
N TYR A 111 30.95 23.67 -1.52
CA TYR A 111 31.11 22.23 -1.69
C TYR A 111 31.64 21.85 -3.08
N LEU A 112 31.29 22.63 -4.10
CA LEU A 112 31.73 22.46 -5.49
C LEU A 112 32.42 23.76 -5.95
N PRO A 113 33.74 23.91 -5.72
CA PRO A 113 34.44 25.19 -5.88
C PRO A 113 34.80 25.56 -7.32
N TYR A 114 34.50 24.67 -8.27
CA TYR A 114 34.79 24.80 -9.70
C TYR A 114 33.63 25.41 -10.49
#